data_AF-A0A6B3F343-F1
#
_entry.id   AF-A0A6B3F343-F1
#
_cell.length_a   1.000
_cell.length_b   1.000
_cell.length_c   1.000
_cell.angle_alpha   90.00
_cell.angle_beta   90.00
_cell.angle_gamma   90.00
#
_symmetry.space_group_name_H-M   'P 1'
#
loop_
_entity.id
_entity.type
_entity.pdbx_description
1 polymer ?
#
loop_
_entity_poly.entity_id
_entity_poly.type
_entity_poly.pdbx_seq_one_letter_code
_entity_poly.pdbx_strand_id
1 'polypeptide(L)' 'MSAPLKQIHLAAHFPGVNNTTVWSDPDSGSHIDFDSFVHFAETAERAKFDFLFLAEGLRLREQAGKIYDLDVVGRPDT' A
#
# COMPACT_ATOMS: atom_id res chain seq x y z
N MET A 1 -0.37 20.79 37.28
CA MET A 1 0.39 20.65 36.02
C MET A 1 -0.55 20.01 35.01
N SER A 2 -0.71 20.57 33.80
CA SER A 2 -1.49 19.85 32.78
C SER A 2 -0.72 18.61 32.35
N ALA A 3 -1.42 17.56 31.93
CA ALA A 3 -0.76 16.40 31.34
C ALA A 3 0.06 16.85 30.11
N PRO A 4 1.24 16.26 29.85
CA PRO A 4 2.01 16.54 28.65
C PRO A 4 1.21 16.13 27.40
N LEU A 5 1.35 16.90 26.33
CA LEU A 5 0.73 16.59 25.03
C LEU A 5 1.34 15.31 24.48
N LYS A 6 0.48 14.38 24.04
CA LYS A 6 0.92 13.11 23.46
C LYS A 6 1.47 13.34 22.05
N GLN A 7 2.72 12.93 21.83
CA GLN A 7 3.28 12.86 20.47
C GLN A 7 2.62 11.71 19.71
N ILE A 8 2.18 11.99 18.49
CA ILE A 8 1.63 11.00 17.56
C ILE A 8 2.71 10.67 16.54
N HIS A 9 2.93 9.38 16.32
CA HIS A 9 3.80 8.88 15.25
C HIS A 9 2.96 8.45 14.06
N LEU A 10 3.41 8.77 12.86
CA LEU A 10 2.70 8.49 11.61
C LEU A 10 3.54 7.59 10.70
N ALA A 11 2.84 6.65 10.06
CA ALA A 11 3.42 5.66 9.15
C ALA A 11 2.85 5.82 7.74
N ALA A 12 3.71 5.81 6.73
CA ALA A 12 3.28 5.82 5.34
C ALA A 12 3.26 4.36 4.85
N HIS A 13 2.13 3.88 4.36
CA HIS A 13 1.99 2.54 3.79
C HIS A 13 2.05 2.60 2.27
N PHE A 14 2.98 1.87 1.67
CA PHE A 14 3.04 1.76 0.21
C PHE A 14 1.88 0.89 -0.29
N PRO A 15 1.09 1.36 -1.26
CA PRO A 15 -0.07 0.62 -1.72
C PRO A 15 0.35 -0.67 -2.45
N GLY A 16 -0.23 -1.79 -2.02
CA GLY A 16 -0.16 -3.08 -2.72
C GLY A 16 -1.50 -3.45 -3.35
N VAL A 17 -1.82 -4.75 -3.38
CA VAL A 17 -3.06 -5.35 -3.93
C VAL A 17 -4.33 -5.10 -3.10
N ASN A 18 -4.39 -4.00 -2.37
CA ASN A 18 -5.51 -3.65 -1.49
C ASN A 18 -6.64 -2.94 -2.24
N ASN A 19 -7.86 -3.02 -1.70
CA ASN A 19 -9.05 -2.37 -2.24
C ASN A 19 -8.99 -0.83 -2.24
N THR A 20 -7.99 -0.24 -1.59
CA THR A 20 -7.71 1.21 -1.59
C THR A 20 -6.88 1.66 -2.78
N THR A 21 -6.37 0.73 -3.60
CA THR A 21 -5.54 1.00 -4.77
C THR A 21 -6.39 1.04 -6.04
N VAL A 22 -6.30 2.12 -6.82
CA VAL A 22 -7.09 2.30 -8.05
C VAL A 22 -6.25 1.93 -9.28
N TRP A 23 -6.09 0.64 -9.54
CA TRP A 23 -5.21 0.11 -10.59
C TRP A 23 -5.50 0.57 -12.01
N SER A 24 -6.74 0.93 -12.31
CA SER A 24 -7.17 1.35 -13.65
C SER A 24 -6.86 2.81 -13.97
N ASP A 25 -6.49 3.61 -12.97
CA ASP A 25 -6.15 5.01 -13.18
C ASP A 25 -4.75 5.09 -13.85
N PRO A 26 -4.62 5.74 -15.02
CA PRO A 26 -3.32 5.87 -15.70
C PRO A 26 -2.26 6.58 -14.85
N ASP A 27 -2.67 7.38 -13.87
CA ASP A 27 -1.77 8.13 -12.98
C ASP A 27 -1.42 7.36 -11.69
N SER A 28 -1.92 6.13 -11.49
CA SER A 28 -1.61 5.31 -10.30
C SER A 28 -0.14 4.91 -10.16
N GLY A 29 0.62 5.02 -11.25
CA GLY A 29 2.03 4.65 -11.27
C GLY A 29 2.24 3.13 -11.14
N SER A 30 3.52 2.75 -11.10
CA SER A 30 3.90 1.34 -11.02
C SER A 30 4.03 0.88 -9.57
N HIS A 31 3.61 -0.35 -9.28
CA HIS A 31 3.74 -0.96 -7.95
C HIS A 31 5.00 -1.83 -7.81
N ILE A 32 5.81 -1.91 -8.88
CA ILE A 32 7.01 -2.74 -8.95
C ILE A 32 8.25 -1.96 -9.37
N ASP A 33 8.08 -0.81 -10.04
CA ASP A 33 9.23 0.00 -10.46
C ASP A 33 9.85 0.71 -9.27
N PHE A 34 11.18 0.68 -9.21
CA PHE A 34 11.97 1.28 -8.13
C PHE A 34 11.66 2.76 -7.91
N ASP A 35 11.47 3.51 -9.00
CA ASP A 35 11.20 4.96 -8.95
C ASP A 35 9.92 5.29 -8.16
N SER A 36 8.92 4.40 -8.16
CA SER A 36 7.71 4.57 -7.35
C SER A 36 8.01 4.52 -5.85
N PHE A 37 8.92 3.63 -5.43
CA PHE A 37 9.34 3.55 -4.03
C PHE A 37 10.14 4.77 -3.62
N VAL A 38 11.00 5.29 -4.50
CA VAL A 38 11.76 6.53 -4.26
C VAL A 38 10.79 7.71 -4.08
N HIS A 39 9.88 7.90 -5.03
CA HIS A 39 8.89 8.99 -4.98
C HIS A 39 8.04 8.95 -3.70
N PHE A 40 7.61 7.74 -3.30
CA PHE A 40 6.86 7.53 -2.08
C PHE A 40 7.69 7.87 -0.83
N ALA A 41 8.93 7.37 -0.74
CA ALA A 41 9.82 7.59 0.38
C ALA A 41 10.15 9.09 0.56
N GLU A 42 10.50 9.79 -0.52
CA GLU A 42 10.77 11.23 -0.52
C GLU A 42 9.54 12.05 -0.07
N THR A 43 8.35 11.60 -0.44
CA THR A 43 7.09 12.25 -0.05
C THR A 43 6.78 12.06 1.43
N ALA A 44 6.94 10.85 1.95
CA ALA A 44 6.78 10.57 3.38
C ALA A 44 7.83 11.31 4.23
N GLU A 45 9.08 11.36 3.78
CA GLU A 45 10.16 12.07 4.47
C GLU A 45 9.90 13.58 4.53
N ARG A 46 9.50 14.20 3.41
CA ARG A 46 9.10 15.62 3.37
C ARG A 46 7.94 15.91 4.34
N ALA A 47 7.00 14.97 4.47
CA ALA A 47 5.85 15.08 5.36
C ALA A 47 6.16 14.72 6.83
N LYS A 48 7.41 14.38 7.17
CA LYS A 48 7.86 14.04 8.54
C LYS A 48 7.20 12.80 9.13
N PHE A 49 6.89 11.82 8.28
CA PHE A 49 6.47 10.49 8.74
C PHE A 49 7.65 9.78 9.41
N ASP A 50 7.36 9.01 10.45
CA ASP A 50 8.39 8.36 11.27
C ASP A 50 8.94 7.10 10.61
N PHE A 51 8.13 6.42 9.80
CA PHE A 51 8.52 5.18 9.12
C PHE A 51 7.69 4.90 7.87
N LEU A 52 8.29 4.12 6.98
CA LEU A 52 7.65 3.53 5.81
C LEU A 52 7.24 2.11 6.14
N PHE A 53 6.07 1.69 5.66
CA PHE A 53 5.57 0.33 5.77
C PHE A 53 5.42 -0.26 4.37
N LEU A 54 6.24 -1.27 4.08
CA LEU A 54 6.20 -2.06 2.85
C LEU A 54 5.64 -3.44 3.20
N ALA A 55 4.39 -3.69 2.82
CA ALA A 55 3.76 -4.98 3.02
C ALA A 55 4.01 -5.89 1.80
N GLU A 56 4.18 -7.19 2.04
CA GLU A 56 4.28 -8.20 0.99
C GLU A 56 3.22 -9.30 1.16
N GLY A 57 2.75 -9.83 0.03
CA GLY A 57 1.89 -11.00 -0.04
C GLY A 57 2.40 -11.93 -1.13
N LEU A 58 2.90 -13.11 -0.75
CA LEU A 58 3.59 -14.03 -1.67
C LEU A 58 2.65 -15.00 -2.41
N ARG A 59 1.34 -14.94 -2.13
CA ARG A 59 0.37 -15.89 -2.66
C ARG A 59 -0.57 -15.20 -3.64
N LEU A 60 -0.47 -15.60 -4.91
CA LEU A 60 -1.45 -15.27 -5.92
C LEU A 60 -2.76 -16.04 -5.67
N ARG A 61 -3.90 -15.41 -5.92
CA ARG A 61 -5.18 -16.11 -5.82
C ARG A 61 -5.39 -17.03 -7.01
N GLU A 62 -5.71 -18.27 -6.70
CA GLU A 62 -5.98 -19.31 -7.69
C GLU A 62 -7.27 -20.05 -7.38
N GLN A 63 -8.05 -20.35 -8.43
CA GLN A 63 -9.18 -21.28 -8.37
C GLN A 63 -9.25 -22.05 -9.69
N ALA A 64 -9.48 -23.37 -9.59
CA ALA A 64 -9.50 -24.30 -10.72
C ALA A 64 -8.24 -24.24 -11.61
N GLY A 65 -7.06 -24.02 -11.00
CA GLY A 65 -5.78 -23.95 -11.72
C GLY A 65 -5.58 -22.67 -12.55
N LYS A 66 -6.42 -21.65 -12.34
CA LYS A 66 -6.29 -20.33 -12.96
C LYS A 66 -5.98 -19.29 -11.91
N ILE A 67 -5.00 -18.43 -12.21
CA ILE A 67 -4.70 -17.24 -11.41
C ILE A 67 -5.78 -16.19 -11.69
N TYR A 68 -6.29 -15.57 -10.63
CA TYR A 68 -7.26 -14.49 -10.71
C TYR A 68 -6.54 -13.15 -10.59
N ASP A 69 -6.63 -12.35 -11.64
CA ASP A 69 -6.12 -10.97 -11.70
C ASP A 69 -6.90 -10.02 -10.77
N LEU A 70 -8.03 -10.49 -10.24
CA LEU A 70 -9.00 -9.77 -9.42
C LEU A 70 -8.74 -9.91 -7.91
N ASP A 71 -7.49 -10.14 -7.49
CA ASP A 71 -7.11 -10.29 -6.06
C ASP A 71 -7.66 -9.15 -5.16
N VAL A 72 -7.88 -7.99 -5.78
CA VAL A 72 -8.30 -6.72 -5.19
C VAL A 72 -9.81 -6.59 -4.90
N VAL A 73 -10.70 -7.29 -5.62
CA VAL A 73 -12.17 -7.09 -5.51
C VAL A 73 -12.85 -7.94 -4.44
N GLY A 74 -12.09 -8.66 -3.61
CA GLY A 74 -12.63 -9.44 -2.49
C GLY A 74 -12.78 -10.93 -2.79
N ARG A 75 -13.45 -11.67 -1.91
CA ARG A 75 -13.68 -13.13 -2.06
C ARG A 75 -14.96 -13.34 -2.87
N PRO A 76 -14.91 -13.98 -4.05
CA PRO A 76 -16.12 -14.33 -4.80
C PRO A 76 -16.81 -15.61 -4.26
N ASP A 77 -16.87 -15.78 -2.94
CA ASP A 77 -17.68 -16.82 -2.29
C ASP A 77 -18.71 -16.16 -1.35
N THR A 78 -19.73 -15.60 -1.99
CA THR A 78 -21.16 -15.62 -1.60
C THR A 78 -21.97 -15.99 -2.83
#